data_AF-F5X2K3-F1
#
_entry.id   AF-F5X2K3-F1
#
_cell.length_a   1.000
_cell.length_b   1.000
_cell.length_c   1.000
_cell.angle_alpha   90.00
_cell.angle_beta   90.00
_cell.angle_gamma   90.00
#
_symmetry.space_group_name_H-M   'P 1'
#
loop_
_entity.id
_entity.type
_entity.pdbx_description
1 polymer ?
#
loop_
_entity_poly.entity_id
_entity_poly.type
_entity_poly.pdbx_seq_one_letter_code
_entity_poly.pdbx_strand_id
1 'polypeptide(L)'
;MTENSSSELMAMTLIANSGDARSLAFQALEEAKVGNFDEADRLLKESDEKSKIAHHAQTELLFSEANGDHLELNVLLVHAQDHLMTSMLAVEMIREFITLYKNK
;
A
#
# COMPACT_ATOMS: atom_id res chain seq x y z
N MET A 1 22.87 -20.79 1.31
CA MET A 1 22.74 -19.41 1.87
C MET A 1 22.33 -18.41 0.78
N THR A 2 21.39 -18.75 -0.11
CA THR A 2 21.02 -17.86 -1.25
C THR A 2 19.52 -17.64 -1.40
N GLU A 3 18.66 -18.33 -0.64
CA GLU A 3 17.20 -18.20 -0.75
C GLU A 3 16.59 -17.13 0.17
N ASN A 4 17.22 -16.82 1.33
CA ASN A 4 16.71 -15.81 2.28
C ASN A 4 16.61 -14.38 1.70
N SER A 5 17.40 -14.05 0.67
CA SER A 5 17.50 -12.67 0.16
C SER A 5 16.29 -12.22 -0.65
N SER A 6 15.51 -13.14 -1.22
CA SER A 6 14.42 -12.78 -2.14
C SER A 6 13.14 -12.40 -1.39
N SER A 7 12.73 -13.19 -0.40
CA SER A 7 11.54 -12.92 0.42
C SER A 7 11.71 -11.67 1.30
N GLU A 8 12.91 -11.46 1.85
CA GLU A 8 13.24 -10.25 2.61
C GLU A 8 13.16 -8.99 1.74
N LEU A 9 13.66 -9.07 0.50
CA LEU A 9 13.57 -7.95 -0.45
C LEU A 9 12.12 -7.64 -0.81
N MET A 10 11.30 -8.66 -1.07
CA MET A 10 9.87 -8.49 -1.33
C MET A 10 9.16 -7.87 -0.12
N ALA A 11 9.45 -8.34 1.09
CA ALA A 11 8.90 -7.78 2.32
C ALA A 11 9.26 -6.28 2.46
N MET A 12 10.51 -5.90 2.17
CA MET A 12 10.93 -4.50 2.17
C MET A 12 10.19 -3.67 1.11
N THR A 13 10.02 -4.22 -0.11
CA THR A 13 9.24 -3.56 -1.18
C THR A 13 7.79 -3.34 -0.77
N LEU A 14 7.17 -4.34 -0.15
CA LEU A 14 5.80 -4.26 0.38
C LEU A 14 5.69 -3.18 1.46
N ILE A 15 6.58 -3.20 2.48
CA ILE A 15 6.57 -2.23 3.58
C ILE A 15 6.77 -0.80 3.05
N ALA A 16 7.76 -0.58 2.20
CA ALA A 16 8.09 0.74 1.68
C ALA A 16 6.94 1.34 0.85
N ASN A 17 6.44 0.60 -0.14
CA ASN A 17 5.39 1.11 -1.02
C ASN A 17 4.04 1.25 -0.29
N SER A 18 3.71 0.36 0.64
CA SER A 18 2.50 0.49 1.47
C SER A 18 2.60 1.71 2.39
N GLY A 19 3.77 1.93 3.01
CA GLY A 19 4.05 3.09 3.85
C GLY A 19 3.95 4.41 3.09
N ASP A 20 4.54 4.48 1.88
CA ASP A 20 4.43 5.62 0.98
C ASP A 20 2.97 5.89 0.60
N ALA A 21 2.25 4.86 0.14
CA ALA A 21 0.85 4.96 -0.26
C ALA A 21 -0.02 5.53 0.86
N ARG A 22 0.11 4.97 2.07
CA ARG A 22 -0.63 5.43 3.25
C ARG A 22 -0.30 6.88 3.56
N SER A 23 0.99 7.24 3.56
CA SER A 23 1.43 8.60 3.90
C SER A 23 0.92 9.63 2.90
N LEU A 24 0.95 9.31 1.60
CA LEU A 24 0.41 10.16 0.54
C LEU A 24 -1.10 10.34 0.66
N ALA A 25 -1.85 9.28 0.99
CA ALA A 25 -3.29 9.39 1.22
C ALA A 25 -3.60 10.28 2.42
N PHE A 26 -2.87 10.15 3.53
CA PHE A 26 -3.08 11.03 4.69
C PHE A 26 -2.74 12.50 4.38
N GLN A 27 -1.72 12.76 3.55
CA GLN A 27 -1.45 14.11 3.04
C GLN A 27 -2.60 14.63 2.17
N ALA A 28 -3.14 13.80 1.28
CA ALA A 28 -4.31 14.16 0.46
C ALA A 28 -5.53 14.52 1.33
N LEU A 29 -5.76 13.77 2.41
CA LEU A 29 -6.82 14.06 3.36
C LEU A 29 -6.63 15.43 4.03
N GLU A 30 -5.40 15.78 4.40
CA GLU A 30 -5.10 17.07 5.03
C GLU A 30 -5.35 18.24 4.07
N GLU A 31 -4.96 18.11 2.80
CA GLU A 31 -5.26 19.09 1.76
C GLU A 31 -6.78 19.23 1.53
N ALA A 32 -7.52 18.12 1.51
CA ALA A 32 -8.96 18.15 1.36
C ALA A 32 -9.67 18.85 2.54
N LYS A 33 -9.17 18.72 3.78
CA LYS A 33 -9.74 19.40 4.96
C LYS A 33 -9.68 20.93 4.84
N VAL A 34 -8.68 21.47 4.15
CA VAL A 34 -8.52 22.92 3.91
C VAL A 34 -9.12 23.38 2.57
N GLY A 35 -9.78 22.48 1.84
CA GLY A 35 -10.44 22.77 0.56
C GLY A 35 -9.53 22.69 -0.67
N ASN A 36 -8.28 22.24 -0.52
CA ASN A 36 -7.31 22.11 -1.61
C ASN A 36 -7.51 20.79 -2.38
N PHE A 37 -8.66 20.66 -3.03
CA PHE A 37 -9.07 19.39 -3.66
C PHE A 37 -8.22 18.97 -4.86
N ASP A 38 -7.69 19.91 -5.63
CA ASP A 38 -6.80 19.60 -6.76
C ASP A 38 -5.51 18.92 -6.29
N GLU A 39 -4.94 19.41 -5.18
CA GLU A 39 -3.75 18.82 -4.59
C GLU A 39 -4.06 17.48 -3.90
N ALA A 40 -5.21 17.37 -3.23
CA ALA A 40 -5.68 16.11 -2.68
C ALA A 40 -5.81 15.03 -3.78
N ASP A 41 -6.37 15.37 -4.94
CA ASP A 41 -6.51 14.44 -6.06
C ASP A 41 -5.15 14.06 -6.67
N ARG A 42 -4.19 15.00 -6.71
CA ARG A 42 -2.81 14.73 -7.14
C ARG A 42 -2.13 13.72 -6.21
N LEU A 43 -2.18 13.96 -4.90
CA LEU A 43 -1.60 13.09 -3.88
C LEU A 43 -2.26 11.71 -3.83
N LEU A 44 -3.58 11.62 -4.03
CA LEU A 44 -4.29 10.34 -4.14
C LEU A 44 -3.84 9.53 -5.36
N LYS A 45 -3.55 10.17 -6.50
CA LYS A 45 -3.01 9.47 -7.68
C LYS A 45 -1.64 8.89 -7.40
N GLU A 46 -0.76 9.63 -6.73
CA GLU A 46 0.55 9.11 -6.31
C GLU A 46 0.41 7.96 -5.31
N SER A 47 -0.54 8.08 -4.36
CA SER A 47 -0.87 7.02 -3.42
C SER A 47 -1.32 5.73 -4.12
N ASP A 48 -2.11 5.85 -5.20
CA ASP A 48 -2.53 4.70 -6.01
C ASP A 48 -1.37 4.02 -6.74
N GLU A 49 -0.44 4.81 -7.28
CA GLU A 49 0.73 4.25 -7.97
C GLU A 49 1.56 3.41 -7.00
N LYS A 50 1.80 3.90 -5.78
CA LYS A 50 2.48 3.17 -4.72
C LYS A 50 1.70 1.93 -4.26
N SER A 51 0.39 2.06 -4.07
CA SER A 51 -0.48 0.93 -3.70
C SER A 51 -0.45 -0.17 -4.74
N LYS A 52 -0.46 0.17 -6.03
CA LYS A 52 -0.39 -0.81 -7.14
C LYS A 52 0.91 -1.59 -7.13
N ILE A 53 2.05 -0.93 -6.87
CA ILE A 53 3.35 -1.60 -6.79
C ILE A 53 3.33 -2.63 -5.64
N ALA A 54 2.85 -2.23 -4.46
CA ALA A 54 2.78 -3.12 -3.31
C ALA A 54 1.80 -4.29 -3.54
N HIS A 55 0.62 -4.02 -4.09
CA HIS A 55 -0.38 -5.03 -4.41
C HIS A 55 0.12 -6.02 -5.48
N HIS A 56 0.90 -5.55 -6.47
CA HIS A 56 1.50 -6.42 -7.47
C HIS A 56 2.47 -7.42 -6.83
N ALA A 57 3.36 -6.95 -5.95
CA ALA A 57 4.26 -7.84 -5.21
C ALA A 57 3.51 -8.87 -4.35
N GLN A 58 2.39 -8.50 -3.72
CA GLN A 58 1.53 -9.47 -3.02
C GLN A 58 0.89 -10.48 -3.98
N THR A 59 0.45 -10.04 -5.15
CA THR A 59 -0.14 -10.92 -6.17
C THR A 59 0.88 -11.96 -6.66
N GLU A 60 2.14 -11.55 -6.87
CA GLU A 60 3.23 -12.45 -7.23
C GLU A 60 3.49 -13.51 -6.15
N LEU A 61 3.45 -13.13 -4.87
CA LEU A 61 3.56 -14.08 -3.76
C LEU A 61 2.45 -15.14 -3.79
N LEU A 62 1.21 -14.72 -3.98
CA LEU A 62 0.07 -15.64 -4.07
C LEU A 62 0.17 -16.56 -5.28
N PHE A 63 0.66 -16.05 -6.42
CA PHE A 63 0.87 -16.84 -7.63
C PHE A 63 2.00 -17.87 -7.46
N SER A 64 3.11 -17.49 -6.83
CA SER A 64 4.22 -18.39 -6.49
C SER A 64 3.74 -19.54 -5.61
N GLU A 65 3.03 -19.23 -4.53
CA GLU A 65 2.47 -20.21 -3.60
C GLU A 65 1.50 -21.18 -4.32
N ALA A 66 0.63 -20.67 -5.18
CA ALA A 66 -0.31 -21.48 -5.95
C ALA A 66 0.36 -22.43 -6.96
N ASN A 67 1.56 -22.09 -7.46
CA ASN A 67 2.35 -22.95 -8.35
C ASN A 67 3.19 -24.00 -7.61
N GLY A 68 3.11 -24.04 -6.27
CA GLY A 68 3.84 -25.00 -5.45
C GLY A 68 5.21 -24.51 -4.98
N ASP A 69 5.59 -23.27 -5.29
CA ASP A 69 6.75 -22.61 -4.68
C ASP A 69 6.31 -22.05 -3.32
N HIS A 70 6.29 -22.94 -2.33
CA HIS A 70 5.95 -22.61 -0.95
C HIS A 70 6.97 -21.63 -0.37
N LEU A 71 6.53 -20.41 -0.07
CA LEU A 71 7.40 -19.42 0.54
C LEU A 71 7.53 -19.70 2.04
N GLU A 72 8.75 -19.64 2.58
CA GLU A 72 8.93 -19.75 4.03
C GLU A 72 8.33 -18.53 4.73
N LEU A 73 7.27 -18.76 5.49
CA LEU A 73 6.55 -17.72 6.20
C LEU A 73 7.35 -17.29 7.43
N ASN A 74 7.76 -16.02 7.47
CA ASN A 74 8.47 -15.42 8.59
C ASN A 74 7.76 -14.16 9.11
N VAL A 75 8.14 -13.71 10.31
CA VAL A 75 7.53 -12.55 10.98
C VAL A 75 7.62 -11.28 10.13
N LEU A 76 8.71 -11.12 9.37
CA LEU A 76 8.91 -9.94 8.52
C LEU A 76 7.92 -9.92 7.35
N LEU A 77 7.66 -11.06 6.71
CA LEU A 77 6.70 -11.17 5.61
C LEU A 77 5.26 -10.97 6.10
N VAL A 78 4.91 -11.54 7.26
CA VAL A 78 3.61 -11.29 7.91
C VAL A 78 3.44 -9.80 8.18
N HIS A 79 4.45 -9.16 8.77
CA HIS A 79 4.43 -7.73 9.04
C HIS A 79 4.30 -6.89 7.76
N ALA A 80 4.94 -7.30 6.67
CA ALA A 80 4.83 -6.65 5.38
C ALA A 80 3.41 -6.75 4.78
N GLN A 81 2.76 -7.91 4.92
CA GLN A 81 1.36 -8.10 4.52
C GLN A 81 0.40 -7.28 5.40
N ASP A 82 0.63 -7.18 6.70
CA ASP A 82 -0.13 -6.30 7.60
C ASP A 82 -0.02 -4.83 7.16
N HIS A 83 1.19 -4.37 6.83
CA HIS A 83 1.41 -3.03 6.29
C HIS A 83 0.62 -2.79 5.02
N LEU A 84 0.62 -3.75 4.08
CA LEU A 84 -0.13 -3.62 2.84
C LEU A 84 -1.63 -3.52 3.08
N MET A 85 -2.22 -4.51 3.76
CA MET A 85 -3.67 -4.58 3.92
C MET A 85 -4.22 -3.38 4.70
N THR A 86 -3.54 -2.97 5.77
CA THR A 86 -3.96 -1.80 6.55
C THR A 86 -3.79 -0.49 5.77
N SER A 87 -2.76 -0.38 4.93
CA SER A 87 -2.55 0.80 4.07
C SER A 87 -3.61 0.90 2.98
N MET A 88 -3.96 -0.23 2.32
CA MET A 88 -5.02 -0.26 1.33
C MET A 88 -6.37 0.17 1.92
N LEU A 89 -6.75 -0.40 3.08
CA LEU A 89 -7.98 0.00 3.75
C LEU A 89 -7.97 1.49 4.14
N ALA A 90 -6.83 2.01 4.60
CA ALA A 90 -6.71 3.43 4.91
C ALA A 90 -6.90 4.31 3.66
N VAL A 91 -6.29 3.93 2.52
CA VAL A 91 -6.46 4.65 1.24
C VAL A 91 -7.92 4.65 0.80
N GLU A 92 -8.61 3.50 0.86
CA GLU A 92 -10.03 3.40 0.53
C GLU A 92 -10.89 4.30 1.42
N MET A 93 -10.66 4.29 2.74
CA MET A 93 -11.42 5.13 3.67
C MET A 93 -11.14 6.62 3.49
N ILE A 94 -9.89 6.98 3.19
CA ILE A 94 -9.51 8.36 2.93
C ILE A 94 -10.20 8.92 1.67
N ARG A 95 -10.36 8.11 0.62
CA ARG A 95 -11.11 8.51 -0.58
C ARG A 95 -12.55 8.86 -0.26
N GLU A 96 -13.20 8.06 0.58
CA GLU A 96 -14.56 8.34 1.05
C GLU A 96 -14.61 9.63 1.89
N PHE A 97 -13.64 9.85 2.79
CA PHE A 97 -13.57 11.10 3.55
C PHE A 97 -13.38 12.32 2.66
N ILE A 98 -12.49 12.26 1.66
CA ILE A 98 -12.28 13.36 0.71
C ILE A 98 -13.57 13.64 -0.07
N THR A 99 -14.30 12.60 -0.48
CA THR A 99 -15.61 12.74 -1.12
C THR A 99 -16.62 13.45 -0.21
N LEU A 100 -16.64 13.13 1.09
CA LEU A 100 -17.48 13.82 2.06
C LEU A 100 -17.09 15.30 2.24
N TYR A 101 -15.80 15.64 2.19
CA TYR A 101 -15.35 17.03 2.22
C TYR A 101 -15.73 17.81 0.96
N LYS A 102 -15.70 17.19 -0.22
CA LYS A 102 -16.12 17.80 -1.50
C LYS A 102 -17.64 18.08 -1.57
N ASN A 103 -18.43 17.31 -0.84
CA ASN A 103 -19.90 17.41 -0.82
C ASN A 103 -20.44 18.32 0.30
N LYS A 104 -19.57 18.96 1.08
CA LYS A 104 -19.94 19.99 2.05
C LYS A 104 -19.98 21.36 1.39
#